data_AF-A0A367CGG7-F1
#
_entry.id   AF-A0A367CGG7-F1
#
_cell.length_a   1.000
_cell.length_b   1.000
_cell.length_c   1.000
_cell.angle_alpha   90.00
_cell.angle_beta   90.00
_cell.angle_gamma   90.00
#
_symmetry.space_group_name_H-M   'P 1'
#
loop_
_entity.id
_entity.type
_entity.pdbx_description
1 polymer ?
#
loop_
_entity_poly.entity_id
_entity_poly.type
_entity_poly.pdbx_seq_one_letter_code
_entity_poly.pdbx_strand_id
1 'polypeptide(L)'
;MITLVRLIFLVPTIVLIPIICYFIRWNKERILLALFTFPALFFINKILNYQYFQSDQLFVEELIGFILSLFLPIAYLIYLNKKR
;
A
#
# COMPACT_ATOMS: atom_id res chain seq x y z
N MET A 1 -17.54 8.70 15.85
CA MET A 1 -16.36 7.96 16.38
C MET A 1 -15.44 7.46 15.27
N ILE A 2 -15.95 6.78 14.23
CA ILE A 2 -15.14 6.31 13.07
C ILE A 2 -14.37 7.43 12.35
N THR A 3 -14.94 8.62 12.19
CA THR A 3 -14.28 9.77 11.55
C THR A 3 -13.08 10.32 12.33
N LEU A 4 -13.16 10.32 13.67
CA LEU A 4 -12.08 10.77 14.55
C LEU A 4 -10.89 9.79 14.54
N VAL A 5 -11.17 8.49 14.63
CA VAL A 5 -10.14 7.44 14.51
C VAL A 5 -9.46 7.55 13.14
N ARG A 6 -10.24 7.71 12.07
CA ARG A 6 -9.70 7.89 10.72
C ARG A 6 -8.77 9.09 10.62
N LEU A 7 -9.14 10.24 11.20
CA LEU A 7 -8.31 11.45 11.24
C LEU A 7 -7.01 11.25 12.02
N ILE A 8 -7.06 10.61 13.19
CA ILE A 8 -5.89 10.36 14.04
C ILE A 8 -4.87 9.47 13.35
N PHE A 9 -5.30 8.53 12.50
CA PHE A 9 -4.39 7.71 11.70
C PHE A 9 -3.98 8.36 10.37
N LEU A 10 -4.86 9.15 9.75
CA LEU A 10 -4.60 9.79 8.46
C LEU A 10 -3.56 10.91 8.57
N VAL A 11 -3.64 11.74 9.61
CA VAL A 11 -2.74 12.90 9.78
C VAL A 11 -1.27 12.48 9.91
N PRO A 12 -0.89 11.53 10.79
CA PRO A 12 0.48 11.03 10.85
C PRO A 12 0.90 10.38 9.54
N THR A 13 0.01 9.65 8.86
CA THR A 13 0.32 8.97 7.60
C THR A 13 0.64 9.97 6.49
N ILE A 14 -0.16 11.03 6.33
CA ILE A 14 0.06 12.09 5.34
C ILE A 14 1.36 12.86 5.61
N VAL A 15 1.77 13.01 6.87
CA VAL A 15 3.02 13.69 7.25
C VAL A 15 4.24 12.76 7.10
N LEU A 16 4.11 11.49 7.46
CA LEU A 16 5.20 10.50 7.39
C LEU A 16 5.59 10.15 5.96
N ILE A 17 4.62 9.99 5.05
CA ILE A 17 4.88 9.64 3.64
C ILE A 17 5.88 10.60 2.98
N PRO A 18 5.67 11.93 2.96
CA PRO A 18 6.60 12.86 2.32
C PRO A 18 7.95 12.93 3.05
N ILE A 19 7.98 12.77 4.38
CA ILE A 19 9.24 12.70 5.14
C ILE A 19 10.05 11.48 4.70
N ILE A 20 9.44 10.30 4.66
CA ILE A 20 10.07 9.07 4.20
C ILE A 20 10.55 9.23 2.75
N CYS A 21 9.71 9.77 1.87
CA CYS A 21 10.08 10.06 0.48
C CYS A 21 11.25 11.04 0.38
N TYR A 22 11.36 12.03 1.27
CA TYR A 22 12.48 12.98 1.29
C TYR A 22 13.79 12.31 1.72
N PHE A 23 13.76 11.45 2.74
CA PHE A 23 14.94 10.75 3.24
C PHE A 23 15.40 9.59 2.35
N ILE A 24 14.52 9.03 1.52
CA ILE A 24 14.90 7.99 0.56
C ILE A 24 15.80 8.59 -0.51
N ARG A 25 17.05 8.09 -0.58
CA ARG A 25 17.90 8.29 -1.74
C ARG A 25 17.27 7.56 -2.94
N TRP A 26 16.58 8.30 -3.80
CA TRP A 26 15.91 7.75 -4.97
C TRP A 26 16.93 7.27 -6.00
N ASN A 27 16.76 6.04 -6.46
CA ASN A 27 17.45 5.48 -7.61
C ASN A 27 16.39 4.83 -8.53
N LYS A 28 16.78 4.47 -9.76
CA LYS A 28 15.85 3.88 -10.74
C LYS A 28 15.12 2.65 -10.19
N GLU A 29 15.84 1.84 -9.41
CA GLU A 29 15.32 0.62 -8.81
C GLU A 29 14.29 0.89 -7.70
N ARG A 30 14.54 1.85 -6.81
CA ARG A 30 13.62 2.25 -5.74
C ARG A 30 12.37 2.93 -6.29
N ILE A 31 12.50 3.67 -7.39
CA ILE A 31 11.35 4.24 -8.11
C ILE A 31 10.46 3.11 -8.67
N LEU A 32 11.06 2.12 -9.33
CA LEU A 32 10.32 0.94 -9.82
C LEU A 32 9.67 0.16 -8.69
N LEU A 33 10.36 -0.02 -7.56
CA LEU A 33 9.82 -0.68 -6.39
C LEU A 33 8.63 0.08 -5.80
N ALA A 34 8.72 1.41 -5.69
CA ALA A 34 7.61 2.26 -5.25
C ALA A 34 6.40 2.15 -6.22
N LEU A 35 6.66 2.08 -7.53
CA LEU A 35 5.61 1.87 -8.52
C LEU A 35 4.94 0.49 -8.36
N PHE A 36 5.71 -0.56 -8.07
CA PHE A 36 5.15 -1.89 -7.79
C PHE A 36 4.39 -1.98 -6.47
N THR A 37 4.61 -1.06 -5.53
CA THR A 37 3.78 -0.97 -4.31
C THR A 37 2.44 -0.25 -4.54
N PHE A 38 2.26 0.45 -5.67
CA PHE A 38 1.06 1.23 -5.95
C PHE A 38 -0.24 0.39 -6.01
N PRO A 39 -0.25 -0.81 -6.64
CA PRO A 39 -1.41 -1.70 -6.60
C PRO A 39 -1.82 -2.09 -5.17
N ALA A 40 -0.86 -2.30 -4.27
CA ALA A 40 -1.15 -2.62 -2.87
C ALA A 40 -1.80 -1.45 -2.14
N LEU A 41 -1.38 -0.22 -2.41
CA LEU A 41 -2.01 0.99 -1.87
C LEU A 41 -3.46 1.15 -2.34
N PHE A 42 -3.76 0.77 -3.59
CA PHE A 42 -5.13 0.79 -4.12
C PHE A 42 -6.06 -0.13 -3.33
N PHE A 43 -5.66 -1.38 -3.10
CA PHE A 43 -6.47 -2.33 -2.30
C PHE A 43 -6.57 -1.92 -0.83
N ILE A 44 -5.49 -1.41 -0.22
CA ILE A 44 -5.54 -0.85 1.13
C ILE A 44 -6.61 0.26 1.22
N ASN A 45 -6.65 1.17 0.25
CA ASN A 45 -7.64 2.23 0.25
C ASN A 45 -9.08 1.68 0.15
N LYS A 46 -9.31 0.63 -0.65
CA LYS A 46 -10.62 -0.02 -0.72
C LYS A 46 -11.00 -0.71 0.60
N ILE A 47 -10.08 -1.46 1.20
CA ILE A 47 -10.28 -2.13 2.49
C ILE A 47 -10.58 -1.11 3.60
N LEU A 48 -9.84 -0.01 3.66
CA LEU A 48 -10.05 1.05 4.66
C LEU A 48 -11.31 1.90 4.42
N ASN A 49 -11.87 1.87 3.21
CA ASN A 49 -13.15 2.49 2.88
C ASN A 49 -14.33 1.50 2.91
N TYR A 50 -14.07 0.23 3.25
CA TYR A 50 -15.11 -0.78 3.29
C TYR A 50 -16.19 -0.39 4.29
N GLN A 51 -17.43 -0.36 3.82
CA GLN A 51 -18.59 0.04 4.63
C GLN A 51 -19.33 -1.20 5.12
N TYR A 52 -19.91 -1.11 6.31
CA TYR A 52 -20.67 -2.21 6.92
C TYR A 52 -21.83 -2.74 6.05
N PHE A 53 -22.37 -1.89 5.15
CA PHE A 53 -23.46 -2.27 4.25
C PHE A 53 -23.01 -3.08 3.02
N GLN A 54 -21.70 -3.26 2.81
CA GLN A 54 -21.16 -4.03 1.70
C GLN A 54 -21.16 -5.53 2.04
N SER A 55 -21.20 -6.38 1.00
CA SER A 55 -21.17 -7.83 1.15
C SER A 55 -19.80 -8.32 1.60
N ASP A 56 -19.76 -9.23 2.58
CA ASP A 56 -18.52 -9.86 3.06
C ASP A 56 -17.70 -10.48 1.92
N GLN A 57 -18.36 -10.93 0.87
CA GLN A 57 -17.70 -11.47 -0.32
C GLN A 57 -16.84 -10.42 -1.03
N LEU A 58 -17.29 -9.16 -1.11
CA LEU A 58 -16.49 -8.05 -1.65
C LEU A 58 -15.26 -7.80 -0.78
N PHE A 59 -15.40 -7.84 0.54
CA PHE A 59 -14.25 -7.68 1.44
C PHE A 59 -13.19 -8.74 1.18
N VAL A 60 -13.60 -10.01 1.05
CA VAL A 60 -12.70 -11.13 0.77
C VAL A 60 -12.01 -10.97 -0.58
N GLU A 61 -12.74 -10.56 -1.62
CA GLU A 61 -12.15 -10.30 -2.96
C GLU A 61 -11.10 -9.19 -2.92
N GLU A 62 -11.37 -8.08 -2.24
CA GLU A 62 -10.41 -6.99 -2.07
C GLU A 62 -9.19 -7.43 -1.25
N LEU A 63 -9.37 -8.31 -0.27
CA LEU A 63 -8.28 -8.87 0.53
C LEU A 63 -7.41 -9.84 -0.30
N ILE A 64 -8.01 -10.67 -1.14
CA ILE A 64 -7.30 -11.52 -2.10
C ILE A 64 -6.52 -10.65 -3.09
N GLY A 65 -7.15 -9.61 -3.64
CA GLY A 65 -6.51 -8.64 -4.52
C GLY A 65 -5.32 -7.95 -3.85
N PHE A 66 -5.45 -7.57 -2.58
CA PHE A 66 -4.34 -7.04 -1.78
C PHE A 66 -3.18 -8.04 -1.68
N ILE A 67 -3.45 -9.29 -1.30
CA ILE A 67 -2.40 -10.32 -1.21
C ILE A 67 -1.71 -10.52 -2.57
N LEU A 68 -2.50 -10.61 -3.64
CA LEU A 68 -1.96 -10.77 -5.00
C LEU A 68 -1.06 -9.61 -5.41
N SER A 69 -1.46 -8.39 -5.04
CA SER A 69 -0.69 -7.18 -5.34
C SER A 69 0.67 -7.13 -4.64
N LEU A 70 0.84 -7.81 -3.50
CA LEU A 70 2.11 -7.88 -2.77
C LEU A 70 3.15 -8.76 -3.49
N PHE A 71 2.73 -9.69 -4.35
CA PHE A 71 3.69 -10.49 -5.12
C PHE A 71 4.53 -9.65 -6.07
N LEU A 72 4.01 -8.54 -6.60
CA LEU A 72 4.75 -7.63 -7.49
C LEU A 72 6.01 -7.03 -6.81
N PRO A 73 5.88 -6.30 -5.69
CA PRO A 73 7.06 -5.74 -5.01
C PRO A 73 7.98 -6.84 -4.45
N ILE A 74 7.44 -7.97 -4.00
CA ILE A 74 8.25 -9.11 -3.51
C ILE A 74 9.07 -9.72 -4.66
N ALA A 75 8.47 -10.00 -5.80
CA ALA A 75 9.16 -10.55 -6.97
C ALA A 75 10.26 -9.59 -7.45
N TYR A 76 9.97 -8.29 -7.46
CA TYR A 76 10.95 -7.27 -7.84
C TYR A 76 12.11 -7.17 -6.83
N LEU A 77 11.84 -7.29 -5.53
CA LEU A 77 12.88 -7.38 -4.51
C LEU A 77 13.79 -8.60 -4.69
N ILE A 78 13.21 -9.77 -4.99
CA ILE A 78 13.97 -11.00 -5.28
C ILE A 78 14.86 -10.80 -6.51
N TYR A 79 14.31 -10.21 -7.58
CA TYR A 79 15.08 -9.87 -8.78
C TYR A 79 16.25 -8.94 -8.47
N LEU A 80 16.02 -7.88 -7.70
CA LEU A 80 17.04 -6.90 -7.35
C LEU A 80 18.13 -7.51 -6.47
N ASN A 81 17.75 -8.40 -5.53
CA ASN A 81 18.70 -9.11 -4.70
C ASN A 81 19.58 -10.08 -5.50
N LYS A 82 19.03 -10.71 -6.56
CA LYS A 82 19.78 -11.61 -7.45
C LYS A 82 20.69 -10.87 -8.44
N LYS A 83 20.33 -9.64 -8.80
CA LYS A 83 21.13 -8.77 -9.69
C LYS A 83 22.38 -8.23 -8.99
N ARG A 84 22.33 -8.09 -7.67
CA ARG A 84 23.42 -7.60 -6.82
C ARG A 84 24.46 -8.67 -6.56
#